data_AF-A0A2K3KNS2-F1
#
_entry.id   AF-A0A2K3KNS2-F1
#
_cell.length_a   1.000
_cell.length_b   1.000
_cell.length_c   1.000
_cell.angle_alpha   90.00
_cell.angle_beta   90.00
_cell.angle_gamma   90.00
#
_symmetry.space_group_name_H-M   'P 1'
#
loop_
_entity.id
_entity.type
_entity.pdbx_description
1 polymer ?
#
loop_
_entity_poly.entity_id
_entity_poly.type
_entity_poly.pdbx_seq_one_letter_code
_entity_poly.pdbx_strand_id
1 'polypeptide(L)'
;MGSHWDLSYVAWLPEHDYQIKKIFESKGSRRLSEMYMEARNKRERPSWIGEDAWKELDIEWKKPAYKAISQRNKKNRNSAKGGSIHTGGSITFTEHTLRM
;
A
#
# COMPACT_ATOMS: atom_id res chain seq x y z
N MET A 1 -44.72 -25.13 14.05
CA MET A 1 -44.32 -23.77 13.63
C MET A 1 -42.82 -23.67 13.78
N GLY A 2 -42.07 -24.03 12.72
CA GLY A 2 -40.62 -23.94 12.73
C GLY A 2 -40.21 -22.54 12.28
N SER A 3 -39.63 -21.76 13.17
CA SER A 3 -39.09 -20.44 12.85
C SER A 3 -37.93 -20.61 11.87
N HIS A 4 -38.14 -20.18 10.63
CA HIS A 4 -37.12 -20.07 9.60
C HIS A 4 -36.24 -18.86 9.97
N TRP A 5 -35.08 -19.13 10.56
CA TRP A 5 -34.05 -18.12 10.71
C TRP A 5 -33.48 -17.84 9.32
N ASP A 6 -33.98 -16.78 8.70
CA ASP A 6 -33.40 -16.23 7.48
C ASP A 6 -32.02 -15.64 7.90
N LEU A 7 -30.95 -16.38 7.59
CA LEU A 7 -29.59 -15.90 7.80
C LEU A 7 -29.38 -14.72 6.85
N SER A 8 -29.63 -13.51 7.33
CA SER A 8 -29.36 -12.30 6.57
C SER A 8 -27.86 -12.24 6.26
N TYR A 9 -27.52 -12.53 5.01
CA TYR A 9 -26.17 -12.44 4.51
C TYR A 9 -25.77 -10.96 4.51
N VAL A 10 -24.90 -10.57 5.45
CA VAL A 10 -24.36 -9.22 5.50
C VAL A 10 -23.29 -9.10 4.42
N ALA A 11 -23.70 -8.70 3.24
CA ALA A 11 -22.82 -8.31 2.15
C ALA A 11 -23.15 -6.91 1.65
N TRP A 12 -22.17 -6.29 1.02
CA TRP A 12 -22.40 -5.05 0.29
C TRP A 12 -23.25 -5.33 -0.95
N LEU A 13 -23.95 -4.30 -1.41
CA LEU A 13 -24.76 -4.40 -2.62
C LEU A 13 -23.86 -4.52 -3.87
N PRO A 14 -24.26 -5.29 -4.90
CA PRO A 14 -23.46 -5.49 -6.11
C PRO A 14 -23.06 -4.19 -6.82
N GLU A 15 -23.84 -3.12 -6.69
CA GLU A 15 -23.52 -1.79 -7.25
C GLU A 15 -22.21 -1.21 -6.67
N HIS A 16 -21.80 -1.66 -5.48
CA HIS A 16 -20.56 -1.23 -4.83
C HIS A 16 -19.35 -2.13 -5.11
N ASP A 17 -19.52 -3.27 -5.80
CA ASP A 17 -18.46 -4.26 -6.04
C ASP A 17 -17.21 -3.63 -6.61
N TYR A 18 -17.38 -2.82 -7.65
CA TYR A 18 -16.26 -2.16 -8.31
C TYR A 18 -15.49 -1.24 -7.35
N GLN A 19 -16.20 -0.43 -6.58
CA GLN A 19 -15.58 0.51 -5.65
C GLN A 19 -14.87 -0.21 -4.52
N ILE A 20 -15.50 -1.24 -3.95
CA ILE A 20 -14.95 -2.02 -2.85
C ILE A 20 -13.72 -2.80 -3.31
N LYS A 21 -13.79 -3.47 -4.47
CA LYS A 21 -12.66 -4.16 -5.08
C LYS A 21 -11.50 -3.19 -5.32
N LYS A 22 -11.78 -2.03 -5.92
CA LYS A 22 -10.75 -1.00 -6.17
C LYS A 22 -10.07 -0.52 -4.87
N ILE A 23 -10.84 -0.29 -3.81
CA ILE A 23 -10.31 0.12 -2.51
C ILE A 23 -9.46 -1.00 -1.91
N PHE A 24 -9.95 -2.24 -1.96
CA PHE A 24 -9.25 -3.41 -1.45
C PHE A 24 -7.92 -3.62 -2.17
N GLU A 25 -7.92 -3.61 -3.51
CA GLU A 25 -6.71 -3.77 -4.32
C GLU A 25 -5.71 -2.63 -4.08
N SER A 26 -6.19 -1.39 -3.97
CA SER A 26 -5.34 -0.23 -3.68
C SER A 26 -4.68 -0.32 -2.31
N LYS A 27 -5.45 -0.60 -1.25
CA LYS A 27 -4.93 -0.74 0.10
C LYS A 27 -4.03 -1.97 0.25
N GLY A 28 -4.46 -3.10 -0.33
CA GLY A 28 -3.72 -4.35 -0.33
C GLY A 28 -2.37 -4.19 -1.02
N SER A 29 -2.34 -3.69 -2.27
CA SER A 29 -1.10 -3.50 -3.02
C SER A 29 -0.11 -2.58 -2.31
N ARG A 30 -0.60 -1.49 -1.69
CA ARG A 30 0.22 -0.61 -0.87
C ARG A 30 0.82 -1.34 0.33
N ARG A 31 -0.01 -2.05 1.11
CA ARG A 31 0.44 -2.76 2.30
C ARG A 31 1.45 -3.87 1.95
N LEU A 32 1.18 -4.63 0.88
CA LEU A 32 2.10 -5.64 0.34
C LEU A 32 3.43 -5.01 -0.04
N SER A 33 3.42 -3.89 -0.75
CA SER A 33 4.64 -3.18 -1.15
C SER A 33 5.49 -2.74 0.04
N GLU A 34 4.86 -2.24 1.10
CA GLU A 34 5.51 -1.89 2.36
C GLU A 34 6.12 -3.11 3.04
N MET A 35 5.39 -4.22 3.15
CA MET A 35 5.87 -5.47 3.73
C MET A 35 7.08 -6.05 2.97
N TYR A 36 7.04 -6.04 1.62
CA TYR A 36 8.19 -6.45 0.81
C TYR A 36 9.39 -5.52 0.98
N MET A 37 9.16 -4.21 1.09
CA MET A 37 10.23 -3.24 1.35
C MET A 37 10.91 -3.51 2.69
N GLU A 38 10.14 -3.76 3.75
CA GLU A 38 10.67 -4.10 5.08
C GLU A 38 11.51 -5.38 5.04
N ALA A 39 10.97 -6.45 4.45
CA ALA A 39 11.66 -7.73 4.31
C ALA A 39 13.00 -7.55 3.56
N ARG A 40 12.98 -6.81 2.45
CA ARG A 40 14.19 -6.53 1.67
C ARG A 40 15.23 -5.70 2.46
N ASN A 41 14.78 -4.71 3.24
CA ASN A 41 15.68 -3.88 4.04
C ASN A 41 16.35 -4.69 5.15
N LYS A 42 15.62 -5.60 5.79
CA LYS A 42 16.15 -6.51 6.82
C LYS A 42 16.97 -7.68 6.25
N ARG A 43 16.78 -8.02 4.97
CA ARG A 43 17.36 -9.21 4.32
C ARG A 43 16.94 -10.52 4.98
N GLU A 44 15.76 -10.52 5.60
CA GLU A 44 15.20 -11.66 6.31
C GLU A 44 13.90 -12.09 5.64
N ARG A 45 13.74 -13.41 5.43
CA ARG A 45 12.53 -13.99 4.86
C ARG A 45 11.41 -13.98 5.91
N PRO A 46 10.26 -13.32 5.66
CA PRO A 46 9.09 -13.43 6.51
C PRO A 46 8.46 -14.83 6.46
N SER A 47 7.81 -15.25 7.54
CA SER A 47 7.15 -16.57 7.65
C SER A 47 6.07 -16.82 6.59
N TRP A 48 5.42 -15.75 6.11
CA TRP A 48 4.36 -15.82 5.11
C TRP A 48 4.86 -15.91 3.65
N ILE A 49 6.15 -15.72 3.39
CA ILE A 49 6.74 -15.90 2.05
C ILE A 49 7.35 -17.31 1.97
N GLY A 50 6.92 -18.11 1.00
CA GLY A 50 7.54 -19.41 0.71
C GLY A 50 9.01 -19.30 0.32
N GLU A 51 9.80 -20.34 0.59
CA GLU A 51 11.26 -20.29 0.36
C GLU A 51 11.62 -20.06 -1.12
N ASP A 52 10.93 -20.73 -2.04
CA ASP A 52 11.19 -20.59 -3.47
C ASP A 52 10.86 -19.18 -3.99
N ALA A 53 9.71 -18.64 -3.58
CA ALA A 53 9.33 -17.26 -3.89
C ALA A 53 10.35 -16.25 -3.33
N TRP A 54 10.90 -16.49 -2.13
CA TRP A 54 11.93 -15.64 -1.56
C TRP A 54 13.23 -15.66 -2.39
N LYS A 55 13.65 -16.84 -2.86
CA LYS A 55 14.83 -16.98 -3.73
C LYS A 55 14.64 -16.20 -5.03
N GLU A 56 13.48 -16.32 -5.66
CA GLU A 56 13.15 -15.58 -6.89
C GLU A 56 13.15 -14.06 -6.66
N LEU A 57 12.56 -13.60 -5.55
CA LEU A 57 12.55 -12.19 -5.18
C LEU A 57 13.96 -11.63 -4.94
N ASP A 58 14.83 -12.39 -4.26
CA ASP A 58 16.21 -11.96 -4.03
C ASP A 58 17.01 -11.86 -5.34
N ILE A 59 16.80 -12.80 -6.27
CA ILE A 59 17.36 -12.73 -7.62
C ILE A 59 16.86 -11.48 -8.35
N GLU A 60 15.54 -11.22 -8.35
CA GLU A 60 14.93 -10.06 -9.01
C GLU A 60 15.46 -8.75 -8.45
N TRP A 61 15.54 -8.60 -7.12
CA TRP A 61 16.03 -7.40 -6.47
C TRP A 61 17.52 -7.12 -6.73
N LYS A 62 18.30 -8.16 -7.07
CA LYS A 62 19.71 -8.02 -7.44
C LYS A 62 19.89 -7.54 -8.88
N LYS A 63 18.89 -7.69 -9.75
CA LYS A 63 18.97 -7.29 -11.16
C LYS A 63 19.30 -5.80 -11.31
N PRO A 64 20.19 -5.42 -12.25
CA PRO A 64 20.54 -4.02 -12.49
C PRO A 64 19.33 -3.15 -12.87
N ALA A 65 18.42 -3.68 -13.68
CA ALA A 65 17.19 -2.99 -14.09
C ALA A 65 16.33 -2.60 -12.88
N TYR A 66 16.14 -3.55 -11.95
CA TYR A 66 15.40 -3.30 -10.71
C TYR A 66 16.07 -2.21 -9.86
N LYS A 67 17.39 -2.32 -9.66
CA LYS A 67 18.17 -1.34 -8.91
C LYS A 67 18.09 0.06 -9.54
N ALA A 68 18.14 0.16 -10.86
CA ALA A 68 18.04 1.42 -11.58
C ALA A 68 16.68 2.10 -11.34
N ILE A 69 15.57 1.33 -11.44
CA ILE A 69 14.22 1.83 -11.13
C ILE A 69 14.13 2.25 -9.67
N SER A 70 14.61 1.41 -8.73
CA SER A 70 14.57 1.72 -7.31
C SER A 70 15.36 2.98 -6.95
N GLN A 71 16.53 3.18 -7.55
CA GLN A 71 17.34 4.39 -7.34
C GLN A 71 16.66 5.62 -7.93
N ARG A 72 16.08 5.52 -9.13
CA ARG A 72 15.29 6.61 -9.74
C ARG A 72 14.11 6.99 -8.84
N ASN A 73 13.35 6.02 -8.36
CA ASN A 73 12.22 6.26 -7.46
C ASN A 73 12.66 6.90 -6.13
N LYS A 74 13.80 6.47 -5.56
CA LYS A 74 14.39 7.09 -4.37
C LYS A 74 14.76 8.55 -4.63
N LYS A 75 15.37 8.86 -5.78
CA LYS A 75 15.70 10.23 -6.19
C LYS A 75 14.44 11.08 -6.37
N ASN A 76 13.41 10.55 -7.03
CA ASN A 76 12.14 11.25 -7.23
C ASN A 76 11.47 11.62 -5.90
N ARG A 77 11.47 10.70 -4.93
CA ARG A 77 10.93 10.95 -3.59
C ARG A 77 11.74 11.97 -2.79
N ASN A 78 13.06 11.97 -2.94
CA ASN A 78 13.94 12.92 -2.25
C ASN A 78 14.08 14.27 -2.98
N SER A 79 13.45 14.43 -4.15
CA SER A 79 13.50 15.67 -4.90
C SER A 79 12.60 16.71 -4.24
N ALA A 80 13.21 17.80 -3.73
CA ALA A 80 12.49 18.96 -3.20
C ALA A 80 11.58 19.64 -4.23
N LYS A 81 11.75 19.33 -5.52
CA LYS A 81 10.99 19.90 -6.63
C LYS A 81 9.55 19.34 -6.74
N GLY A 82 9.19 18.36 -5.90
CA GLY A 82 7.89 17.71 -5.84
C GLY A 82 7.07 18.04 -4.60
N GLY A 83 7.24 19.23 -4.01
CA GLY A 83 6.25 19.76 -3.08
C GLY A 83 4.93 19.92 -3.84
N SER A 84 3.95 19.05 -3.58
CA SER A 84 2.59 19.29 -4.04
C SER A 84 2.14 20.65 -3.48
N ILE A 85 1.88 21.61 -4.36
CA ILE A 85 1.22 22.87 -4.01
C ILE A 85 -0.15 22.58 -3.36
N HIS A 86 -0.70 21.38 -3.60
CA HIS A 86 -1.95 20.88 -3.07
C HIS A 86 -1.71 19.63 -2.22
N THR A 87 -0.91 19.72 -1.17
CA THR A 87 -1.22 18.88 0.00
C THR A 87 -2.33 19.62 0.73
N GLY A 88 -3.57 19.45 0.26
CA GLY A 88 -4.77 19.90 0.93
C GLY A 88 -5.03 19.09 2.20
N GLY A 89 -4.02 18.96 3.06
CA GLY A 89 -4.20 18.51 4.42
C GLY A 89 -4.79 19.65 5.23
N SER A 90 -5.62 19.32 6.21
CA SER A 90 -6.06 20.27 7.23
C SER A 90 -4.83 20.94 7.86
N ILE A 91 -4.80 22.26 7.83
CA ILE A 91 -3.83 23.05 8.60
C ILE A 91 -3.93 22.64 10.06
N THR A 92 -2.78 22.52 10.73
CA THR A 92 -2.76 22.26 12.17
C THR A 92 -3.42 23.43 12.91
N PHE A 93 -4.01 23.19 14.07
CA PHE A 93 -4.68 24.25 14.86
C PHE A 93 -3.77 25.47 15.08
N THR A 94 -2.50 25.21 15.39
CA THR A 94 -1.47 26.23 15.59
C THR A 94 -1.28 27.12 14.36
N GLU A 95 -1.31 26.54 13.17
CA GLU A 95 -1.11 27.26 11.92
C GLU A 95 -2.38 28.04 11.49
N HIS A 96 -3.57 27.56 11.86
CA HIS A 96 -4.81 28.32 11.70
C HIS A 96 -4.84 29.56 12.60
N THR A 97 -4.43 29.44 13.88
CA THR A 97 -4.38 30.57 14.82
C THR A 97 -3.36 31.64 14.46
N LEU A 98 -2.33 31.32 13.67
CA LEU A 98 -1.35 32.31 13.21
C LEU A 98 -1.81 33.08 11.96
N ARG A 99 -2.82 32.56 11.24
CA ARG A 99 -3.33 33.17 10.00
C ARG A 99 -4.64 33.95 10.19
N MET A 100 -5.31 33.76 11.32
CA MET A 100 -6.43 34.58 11.80
C MET A 100 -5.89 35.67 12.71
#